data_AF-A0A0S8DW29-F1
#
_entry.id   AF-A0A0S8DW29-F1
#
_cell.length_a   1.000
_cell.length_b   1.000
_cell.length_c   1.000
_cell.angle_alpha   90.00
_cell.angle_beta   90.00
_cell.angle_gamma   90.00
#
_symmetry.space_group_name_H-M   'P 1'
#
loop_
_entity.id
_entity.type
_entity.pdbx_description
1 polymer ?
#
loop_
_entity_poly.entity_id
_entity_poly.type
_entity_poly.pdbx_seq_one_letter_code
_entity_poly.pdbx_strand_id
1 'polypeptide(L)'
;MTEFLGLYQAELARVLGVRCQDVGRLGCGEWVLQQGTHPWAQAELLVRLFEALFELQQGEESAMHRWLRVDQQPLGAVPLLLMVDDGQIERVVRDLEARLEAEAAKS
;
A
#
# COMPACT_ATOMS: atom_id res chain seq x y z
N MET A 1 -5.27 -9.65 -3.01
CA MET A 1 -4.84 -8.25 -2.76
C MET A 1 -3.33 -8.15 -2.56
N THR A 2 -2.71 -8.86 -1.61
CA THR A 2 -1.26 -8.83 -1.39
C THR A 2 -0.43 -9.43 -2.53
N GLU A 3 -0.92 -10.47 -3.19
CA GLU A 3 -0.24 -11.06 -4.36
C GLU A 3 -0.21 -10.12 -5.57
N PHE A 4 -1.23 -9.24 -5.71
CA PHE A 4 -1.32 -8.22 -6.77
C PHE A 4 -0.41 -7.01 -6.55
N LEU A 5 0.13 -6.84 -5.34
CA LEU A 5 1.12 -5.81 -5.03
C LEU A 5 2.54 -6.38 -4.90
N GLY A 6 2.68 -7.71 -4.99
CA GLY A 6 3.97 -8.39 -4.85
C GLY A 6 4.62 -8.13 -3.49
N LEU A 7 3.81 -7.92 -2.44
CA LEU A 7 4.27 -7.67 -1.08
C LEU A 7 4.47 -8.99 -0.34
N TYR A 8 5.63 -9.13 0.30
CA TYR A 8 5.90 -10.25 1.19
C TYR A 8 5.12 -10.08 2.50
N GLN A 9 4.77 -11.20 3.15
CA GLN A 9 4.05 -11.17 4.43
C GLN A 9 4.79 -10.36 5.51
N ALA A 10 6.12 -10.37 5.49
CA ALA A 10 6.95 -9.58 6.40
C ALA A 10 6.88 -8.06 6.13
N GLU A 11 6.78 -7.65 4.85
CA GLU A 11 6.60 -6.26 4.47
C GLU A 11 5.21 -5.78 4.91
N LEU A 12 4.17 -6.59 4.65
CA LEU A 12 2.81 -6.30 5.10
C LEU A 12 2.73 -6.18 6.62
N ALA A 13 3.40 -7.07 7.37
CA ALA A 13 3.44 -7.02 8.83
C ALA A 13 3.98 -5.69 9.34
N ARG A 14 5.08 -5.22 8.74
CA ARG A 14 5.73 -3.95 9.10
C ARG A 14 4.85 -2.76 8.79
N VAL A 15 4.24 -2.73 7.60
CA VAL A 15 3.31 -1.66 7.20
C VAL A 15 2.12 -1.59 8.16
N LEU A 16 1.51 -2.73 8.49
CA LEU A 16 0.36 -2.77 9.40
C LEU A 16 0.74 -2.56 10.88
N GLY A 17 2.03 -2.60 11.23
CA GLY A 17 2.48 -2.56 12.62
C GLY A 17 2.04 -3.79 13.44
N VAL A 18 1.87 -4.95 12.78
CA VAL A 18 1.49 -6.23 13.40
C VAL A 18 2.64 -7.23 13.33
N ARG A 19 2.55 -8.34 14.06
CA ARG A 19 3.57 -9.40 13.96
C ARG A 19 3.32 -10.24 12.72
N CYS A 20 4.40 -10.76 12.11
CA CYS A 20 4.33 -11.58 10.88
C CYS A 20 3.36 -12.78 11.00
N GLN A 21 3.35 -13.45 12.15
CA GLN A 21 2.42 -14.55 12.45
C GLN A 21 0.93 -14.16 12.44
N ASP A 22 0.63 -12.88 12.69
CA ASP A 22 -0.73 -12.38 12.72
C ASP A 22 -1.21 -12.00 11.29
N VAL A 23 -0.29 -11.73 10.35
CA VAL A 23 -0.60 -11.43 8.93
C VAL A 23 -1.20 -12.63 8.21
N GLY A 24 -0.68 -13.84 8.43
CA GLY A 24 -1.24 -15.06 7.84
C GLY A 24 -2.69 -15.30 8.29
N ARG A 25 -2.99 -14.99 9.56
CA ARG A 25 -4.35 -15.11 10.13
C ARG A 25 -5.30 -14.02 9.60
N LEU A 26 -4.79 -12.83 9.34
CA LEU A 26 -5.51 -11.76 8.64
C LEU A 26 -5.91 -12.18 7.22
N GLY A 27 -4.96 -12.76 6.47
CA GLY A 27 -5.20 -13.23 5.11
C GLY A 27 -6.24 -14.35 5.01
N CYS A 28 -6.31 -15.21 6.03
CA CYS A 28 -7.29 -16.30 6.13
C CYS A 28 -8.64 -15.87 6.74
N GLY A 29 -8.81 -14.61 7.14
CA GLY A 29 -10.02 -14.13 7.83
C GLY A 29 -10.18 -14.65 9.27
N GLU A 30 -9.15 -15.25 9.85
CA GLU A 30 -9.14 -15.77 11.22
C GLU A 30 -8.81 -14.70 12.28
N TRP A 31 -8.35 -13.53 11.83
CA TRP A 31 -8.10 -12.38 12.67
C TRP A 31 -8.63 -11.11 12.02
N VAL A 32 -9.51 -10.41 12.74
CA VAL A 32 -10.10 -9.14 12.30
C VAL A 32 -9.42 -8.01 13.05
N LEU A 33 -8.94 -7.01 12.32
CA LEU A 33 -8.41 -5.78 12.91
C LEU A 33 -9.53 -5.05 13.66
N GLN A 34 -9.24 -4.55 14.85
CA GLN A 34 -10.20 -3.76 15.61
C GLN A 34 -10.21 -2.33 15.08
N GLN A 35 -11.41 -1.83 14.77
CA GLN A 35 -11.61 -0.43 14.37
C GLN A 35 -11.06 0.53 15.44
N GLY A 36 -10.46 1.62 14.98
CA GLY A 36 -9.83 2.63 15.85
C GLY A 36 -8.44 2.24 16.38
N THR A 37 -7.89 1.09 15.97
CA THR A 37 -6.49 0.74 16.27
C THR A 37 -5.54 1.22 15.17
N HIS A 38 -4.26 1.39 15.51
CA HIS A 38 -3.25 1.77 14.53
C HIS A 38 -3.16 0.80 13.33
N PRO A 39 -3.16 -0.54 13.53
CA PRO A 39 -3.18 -1.48 12.41
C PRO A 39 -4.40 -1.34 11.49
N TRP A 40 -5.57 -1.00 12.04
CA TRP A 40 -6.77 -0.73 11.24
C TRP A 40 -6.56 0.47 10.32
N ALA A 41 -6.07 1.58 10.84
CA ALA A 41 -5.79 2.77 10.03
C ALA A 41 -4.75 2.50 8.93
N GLN A 42 -3.71 1.73 9.25
CA GLN A 42 -2.70 1.31 8.26
C GLN A 42 -3.31 0.40 7.18
N ALA A 43 -4.22 -0.51 7.55
CA ALA A 43 -4.90 -1.37 6.61
C ALA A 43 -5.83 -0.58 5.67
N GLU A 44 -6.56 0.41 6.18
CA GLU A 44 -7.38 1.31 5.36
C GLU A 44 -6.52 2.08 4.35
N LEU A 45 -5.37 2.61 4.79
CA LEU A 45 -4.42 3.27 3.90
C LEU A 45 -3.86 2.32 2.83
N LEU A 46 -3.62 1.06 3.18
CA LEU A 46 -3.16 0.05 2.22
C LEU A 46 -4.23 -0.29 1.17
N VAL A 47 -5.51 -0.38 1.57
CA VAL A 47 -6.63 -0.60 0.63
C VAL A 47 -6.72 0.57 -0.35
N ARG A 48 -6.70 1.81 0.15
CA ARG A 48 -6.71 3.02 -0.68
C ARG A 48 -5.53 3.09 -1.65
N LEU A 49 -4.33 2.73 -1.17
CA LEU A 49 -3.14 2.63 -2.00
C LEU A 49 -3.33 1.63 -3.15
N PHE A 50 -3.90 0.45 -2.85
CA PHE A 50 -4.17 -0.57 -3.85
C PHE A 50 -5.16 -0.09 -4.91
N GLU A 51 -6.28 0.49 -4.48
CA GLU A 51 -7.34 0.99 -5.38
C GLU A 51 -6.80 2.08 -6.31
N ALA A 52 -6.09 3.07 -5.76
CA ALA A 52 -5.54 4.15 -6.58
C ALA A 52 -4.45 3.67 -7.55
N LEU A 53 -3.61 2.70 -7.15
CA LEU A 53 -2.63 2.07 -8.04
C LEU A 53 -3.30 1.26 -9.14
N PHE A 54 -4.34 0.51 -8.80
CA PHE A 54 -5.08 -0.31 -9.74
C PHE A 54 -5.71 0.57 -10.82
N GLU A 55 -6.32 1.70 -10.45
CA GLU A 55 -6.87 2.65 -11.41
C GLU A 55 -5.77 3.29 -12.26
N LEU A 56 -4.69 3.79 -11.63
CA LEU A 56 -3.60 4.46 -12.33
C LEU A 56 -2.89 3.55 -13.34
N GLN A 57 -2.70 2.27 -13.00
CA GLN A 57 -2.03 1.27 -13.84
C GLN A 57 -2.99 0.43 -14.67
N GLN A 58 -4.29 0.74 -14.65
CA GLN A 58 -5.33 0.00 -15.36
C GLN A 58 -5.34 -1.51 -15.03
N GLY A 59 -4.99 -1.85 -13.79
CA GLY A 59 -4.92 -3.23 -13.29
C GLY A 59 -3.72 -4.05 -13.76
N GLU A 60 -2.69 -3.43 -14.37
CA GLU A 60 -1.48 -4.15 -14.77
C GLU A 60 -0.57 -4.42 -13.55
N GLU A 61 -0.50 -5.68 -13.13
CA GLU A 61 0.22 -6.12 -11.93
C GLU A 61 1.71 -5.77 -11.96
N SER A 62 2.39 -5.96 -13.10
CA SER A 62 3.82 -5.71 -13.22
C SER A 62 4.15 -4.22 -13.03
N ALA A 63 3.30 -3.33 -13.52
CA ALA A 63 3.40 -1.89 -13.38
C ALA A 63 3.13 -1.47 -11.94
N MET A 64 2.13 -2.07 -11.27
CA MET A 64 1.88 -1.84 -9.85
C MET A 64 3.10 -2.26 -9.01
N HIS A 65 3.64 -3.46 -9.25
CA HIS A 65 4.84 -3.97 -8.58
C HIS A 65 6.05 -3.08 -8.82
N ARG A 66 6.26 -2.69 -10.09
CA ARG A 66 7.37 -1.81 -10.48
C ARG A 66 7.25 -0.46 -9.80
N TRP A 67 6.07 0.15 -9.80
CA TRP A 67 5.84 1.46 -9.20
C TRP A 67 6.23 1.49 -7.73
N LEU A 68 5.85 0.45 -6.96
CA LEU A 68 6.20 0.33 -5.54
C LEU A 68 7.70 0.18 -5.27
N ARG A 69 8.45 -0.41 -6.21
CA ARG A 69 9.85 -0.82 -6.03
C ARG A 69 10.87 0.11 -6.72
N VAL A 70 10.41 1.13 -7.43
CA VAL A 70 11.29 2.15 -8.06
C VAL A 70 11.13 3.50 -7.40
N ASP A 71 12.19 4.31 -7.46
CA ASP A 71 12.16 5.67 -6.96
C ASP A 71 11.09 6.49 -7.70
N GLN A 72 10.19 7.10 -6.95
CA GLN A 72 9.19 8.02 -7.49
C GLN A 72 9.65 9.44 -7.21
N GLN A 73 9.94 10.21 -8.27
CA GLN A 73 10.40 11.60 -8.14
C GLN A 73 9.56 12.48 -7.20
N PRO A 74 8.21 12.42 -7.18
CA PRO A 74 7.39 13.21 -6.24
C PRO A 74 7.63 12.83 -4.77
N LEU A 75 7.92 11.56 -4.51
CA LEU A 75 8.22 11.04 -3.17
C LEU A 75 9.71 11.19 -2.80
N GLY A 76 10.58 11.28 -3.81
CA GLY A 76 12.03 11.35 -3.66
C GLY A 76 12.65 10.07 -3.07
N ALA A 77 11.93 8.96 -3.15
CA ALA A 77 12.33 7.67 -2.61
C ALA A 77 11.48 6.55 -3.23
N VAL A 78 11.86 5.30 -2.92
CA VAL A 78 11.08 4.10 -3.24
C VAL A 78 9.85 4.02 -2.31
N PRO A 79 8.61 3.96 -2.83
CA PRO A 79 7.39 3.91 -2.01
C PRO A 79 7.40 2.81 -0.96
N LEU A 80 7.87 1.61 -1.33
CA LEU A 80 7.95 0.47 -0.43
C LEU A 80 8.85 0.75 0.78
N LEU A 81 9.98 1.44 0.60
CA LEU A 81 10.88 1.80 1.69
C LEU A 81 10.23 2.83 2.62
N LEU A 82 9.58 3.84 2.05
CA LEU A 82 8.84 4.84 2.83
C LEU A 82 7.76 4.19 3.71
N MET A 83 7.07 3.17 3.19
CA MET A 83 6.03 2.44 3.93
C MET A 83 6.61 1.53 5.01
N VAL A 84 7.66 0.77 4.70
CA VAL A 84 8.17 -0.33 5.53
C VAL A 84 9.21 0.14 6.56
N ASP A 85 10.06 1.08 6.19
CA ASP A 85 11.15 1.58 7.05
C ASP A 85 10.73 2.84 7.82
N ASP A 86 10.06 3.78 7.15
CA ASP A 86 9.71 5.08 7.74
C ASP A 86 8.26 5.18 8.22
N GLY A 87 7.42 4.18 7.94
CA GLY A 87 6.00 4.17 8.33
C GLY A 87 5.15 5.23 7.62
N GLN A 88 5.62 5.77 6.50
CA GLN A 88 5.03 6.89 5.78
C GLN A 88 3.96 6.48 4.75
N ILE A 89 3.18 5.41 4.98
CA ILE A 89 2.14 4.98 4.03
C ILE A 89 1.14 6.10 3.72
N GLU A 90 0.80 6.93 4.70
CA GLU A 90 -0.14 8.04 4.51
C GLU A 90 0.39 9.07 3.49
N ARG A 91 1.71 9.32 3.50
CA ARG A 91 2.35 10.20 2.52
C ARG A 91 2.30 9.59 1.11
N VAL A 92 2.57 8.29 1.01
CA VAL A 92 2.52 7.57 -0.27
C VAL A 92 1.11 7.56 -0.86
N VAL A 93 0.09 7.28 -0.03
CA VAL A 93 -1.32 7.30 -0.43
C VAL A 93 -1.73 8.68 -0.93
N ARG A 94 -1.43 9.74 -0.16
CA ARG A 94 -1.79 11.11 -0.54
C ARG A 94 -1.18 11.53 -1.89
N ASP A 95 0.10 11.21 -2.10
CA ASP A 95 0.78 11.53 -3.37
C ASP A 95 0.16 10.78 -4.55
N LEU A 96 -0.14 9.49 -4.35
CA LEU A 96 -0.75 8.65 -5.36
C LEU A 96 -2.18 9.08 -5.72
N GLU A 97 -3.02 9.39 -4.73
CA GLU A 97 -4.38 9.89 -4.95
C GLU A 97 -4.36 11.24 -5.69
N ALA A 98 -3.48 12.16 -5.27
CA ALA A 98 -3.32 13.45 -5.96
C ALA A 98 -2.87 13.27 -7.42
N ARG A 99 -2.01 12.28 -7.69
CA ARG A 99 -1.59 11.93 -9.06
C ARG A 99 -2.75 11.35 -9.86
N LEU A 100 -3.52 10.44 -9.29
CA LEU A 100 -4.69 9.85 -9.93
C LEU A 100 -5.71 10.92 -10.33
N GLU A 101 -6.02 11.85 -9.41
CA GLU A 101 -6.89 13.00 -9.70
C GLU A 101 -6.34 13.87 -10.83
N ALA A 102 -5.03 14.12 -10.84
CA ALA A 102 -4.38 14.90 -11.89
C ALA A 102 -4.39 14.22 -13.26
N GLU A 103 -4.36 12.88 -13.32
CA GLU A 103 -4.51 12.12 -14.56
C GLU A 103 -5.98 12.07 -15.02
N ALA A 104 -6.92 11.90 -14.09
CA ALA A 104 -8.36 11.95 -14.38
C ALA A 104 -8.80 13.31 -14.93
N ALA A 105 -8.21 14.41 -14.46
CA ALA A 105 -8.51 15.76 -14.95
C ALA A 105 -7.96 16.07 -16.36
N LYS A 106 -7.05 15.23 -16.90
CA LYS A 106 -6.46 15.39 -18.23
C LYS A 106 -7.15 14.54 -19.31
N SER A 107 -7.99 13.59 -18.91
CA SER A 107 -8.68 12.63 -19.80
C SER A 107 -10.08 13.09 -20.19
#